data_AF-A0A7C1Q4R6-F1
#
_entry.id   AF-A0A7C1Q4R6-F1
#
_cell.length_a   1.000
_cell.length_b   1.000
_cell.length_c   1.000
_cell.angle_alpha   90.00
_cell.angle_beta   90.00
_cell.angle_gamma   90.00
#
_symmetry.space_group_name_H-M   'P 1'
#
loop_
_entity.id
_entity.type
_entity.pdbx_description
1 polymer ?
#
loop_
_entity_poly.entity_id
_entity_poly.type
_entity_poly.pdbx_seq_one_letter_code
_entity_poly.pdbx_strand_id
1 'polypeptide(L)'
;MGTTEIKCECGTVVKENVKSYSQQHFGKTLCFPCQNIERSKQSNSAIAEETKNVHAPKSDVVKIKGKDFVTYAGLLKKAHAAGLLSIEIEWQQVDFEKKCAACIVRAKFPEGKIFDGFGSSTPDNSGGIAKDHFVELAHTRSKSRALRDALNIGTVAKEELSGDSNSTK
;
A
#
# COMPACT_ATOMS: atom_id res chain seq x y z
N MET A 1 -18.50 -27.50 -48.61
CA MET A 1 -19.18 -26.87 -47.45
C MET A 1 -18.09 -26.36 -46.52
N GLY A 2 -17.90 -25.04 -46.43
CA GLY A 2 -16.77 -24.44 -45.72
C GLY A 2 -16.89 -24.66 -44.21
N THR A 3 -15.87 -25.25 -43.59
CA THR A 3 -15.77 -25.31 -42.13
C THR A 3 -15.55 -23.90 -41.60
N THR A 4 -16.53 -23.37 -40.88
CA THR A 4 -16.44 -22.05 -40.24
C THR A 4 -15.38 -22.12 -39.14
N GLU A 5 -14.21 -21.51 -39.37
CA GLU A 5 -13.15 -21.45 -38.35
C GLU A 5 -13.60 -20.60 -37.16
N ILE A 6 -13.54 -21.18 -35.97
CA ILE A 6 -13.84 -20.46 -34.72
C ILE A 6 -12.55 -19.79 -34.26
N LYS A 7 -12.58 -18.48 -34.04
CA LYS A 7 -11.41 -17.69 -33.65
C LYS A 7 -11.61 -17.04 -32.29
N CYS A 8 -10.56 -17.08 -31.48
CA CYS A 8 -10.41 -16.26 -30.29
C CYS A 8 -10.30 -14.77 -30.66
N GLU A 9 -10.60 -13.87 -29.73
CA GLU A 9 -10.32 -12.43 -29.86
C GLU A 9 -8.86 -12.13 -30.25
N CYS A 10 -7.89 -12.97 -29.84
CA CYS A 10 -6.48 -12.83 -30.22
C CYS A 10 -6.15 -13.41 -31.61
N GLY A 11 -7.15 -13.86 -32.38
CA GLY A 11 -6.99 -14.43 -33.72
C GLY A 11 -6.61 -15.91 -33.77
N THR A 12 -6.33 -16.55 -32.62
CA THR A 12 -6.02 -17.99 -32.56
C THR A 12 -7.25 -18.82 -32.89
N VAL A 13 -7.11 -19.81 -33.79
CA VAL A 13 -8.19 -20.76 -34.10
C VAL A 13 -8.40 -21.70 -32.91
N VAL A 14 -9.65 -21.82 -32.45
CA VAL A 14 -10.03 -22.62 -31.29
C VAL A 14 -10.99 -23.74 -31.69
N LYS A 15 -10.93 -24.86 -30.96
CA LYS A 15 -11.86 -25.99 -31.14
C LYS A 15 -13.22 -25.66 -30.53
N GLU A 16 -14.29 -26.31 -31.00
CA GLU A 16 -15.66 -26.06 -30.50
C GLU A 16 -15.77 -26.27 -28.98
N ASN A 17 -15.12 -27.29 -28.41
CA ASN A 17 -15.12 -27.51 -26.96
C ASN A 17 -14.46 -26.37 -26.16
N VAL A 18 -13.40 -25.75 -26.70
CA VAL A 18 -12.72 -24.60 -26.09
C VAL A 18 -13.62 -23.37 -26.14
N LYS A 19 -14.34 -23.17 -27.24
CA LYS A 19 -15.37 -22.13 -27.37
C LYS A 19 -16.51 -22.35 -26.39
N SER A 20 -17.10 -23.55 -26.32
CA SER A 20 -18.23 -23.84 -25.43
C SER A 20 -17.88 -23.54 -23.97
N TYR A 21 -16.71 -24.00 -23.52
CA TYR A 21 -16.22 -23.70 -22.17
C TYR A 21 -16.00 -22.19 -21.96
N SER A 22 -15.33 -21.54 -22.92
CA SER A 22 -15.05 -20.11 -22.82
C SER A 22 -16.32 -19.26 -22.79
N GLN A 23 -17.32 -19.61 -23.60
CA GLN A 23 -18.59 -18.92 -23.66
C GLN A 23 -19.36 -19.06 -22.33
N GLN A 24 -19.31 -20.25 -21.73
CA GLN A 24 -19.97 -20.53 -20.44
C GLN A 24 -19.33 -19.77 -19.28
N HIS A 25 -18.00 -19.65 -19.25
CA HIS A 25 -17.28 -19.09 -18.10
C HIS A 25 -16.89 -17.61 -18.24
N PHE A 26 -16.72 -17.12 -19.47
CA PHE A 26 -16.24 -15.75 -19.74
C PHE A 26 -17.17 -14.97 -20.67
N GLY A 27 -18.26 -15.57 -21.19
CA GLY A 27 -19.20 -14.92 -22.12
C GLY A 27 -18.61 -14.60 -23.50
N LYS A 28 -17.38 -15.05 -23.77
CA LYS A 28 -16.59 -14.71 -24.96
C LYS A 28 -15.91 -15.95 -25.52
N THR A 29 -15.52 -15.91 -26.78
CA THR A 29 -14.71 -16.96 -27.41
C THR A 29 -13.22 -16.68 -27.19
N LEU A 30 -12.59 -17.43 -26.28
CA LEU A 30 -11.18 -17.28 -25.91
C LEU A 30 -10.41 -18.59 -26.07
N CYS A 31 -9.16 -18.48 -26.53
CA CYS A 31 -8.20 -19.59 -26.50
C CYS A 31 -7.69 -19.82 -25.07
N PHE A 32 -7.10 -20.98 -24.83
CA PHE A 32 -6.63 -21.37 -23.49
C PHE A 32 -5.68 -20.33 -22.82
N PRO A 33 -4.69 -19.74 -23.53
CA PRO A 33 -3.90 -18.64 -22.97
C PRO A 33 -4.72 -17.41 -22.57
N CYS A 34 -5.66 -16.96 -23.41
CA CYS A 34 -6.50 -15.81 -23.11
C CYS A 34 -7.47 -16.08 -21.95
N GLN A 35 -7.95 -17.32 -21.80
CA GLN A 35 -8.74 -17.72 -20.63
C GLN A 35 -7.95 -17.58 -19.33
N ASN A 36 -6.64 -17.91 -19.32
CA ASN A 36 -5.80 -17.74 -18.14
C ASN A 36 -5.58 -16.26 -17.79
N ILE A 37 -5.43 -15.40 -18.80
CA ILE A 37 -5.33 -13.94 -18.62
C ILE A 37 -6.63 -13.37 -18.03
N GLU A 38 -7.79 -13.74 -18.55
CA GLU A 38 -9.08 -13.27 -18.02
C GLU A 38 -9.35 -13.78 -16.60
N ARG A 39 -8.99 -15.04 -16.30
CA ARG A 39 -9.10 -15.62 -14.95
C ARG A 39 -8.24 -14.86 -13.93
N SER A 40 -7.04 -14.45 -14.33
CA SER A 40 -6.13 -13.67 -13.46
C SER A 40 -6.58 -12.21 -13.30
N LYS A 41 -7.27 -11.63 -14.29
CA LYS A 41 -7.96 -10.34 -14.12
C LYS A 41 -9.12 -10.43 -13.14
N GLN A 42 -9.96 -11.47 -13.24
CA GLN A 42 -11.08 -11.71 -12.33
C GLN A 42 -10.62 -11.94 -10.88
N SER A 43 -9.51 -12.66 -10.65
CA SER A 43 -8.95 -12.82 -9.31
C SER A 43 -8.41 -11.50 -8.74
N ASN A 44 -7.74 -10.69 -9.57
CA ASN A 44 -7.24 -9.38 -9.14
C ASN A 44 -8.35 -8.37 -8.88
N SER A 45 -9.44 -8.40 -9.66
CA SER A 45 -10.61 -7.54 -9.42
C SER A 45 -11.36 -7.96 -8.16
N ALA A 46 -11.45 -9.25 -7.85
CA ALA A 46 -12.05 -9.72 -6.60
C ALA A 46 -11.28 -9.24 -5.36
N ILE A 47 -9.94 -9.30 -5.39
CA ILE A 47 -9.08 -8.74 -4.33
C ILE A 47 -9.28 -7.21 -4.19
N ALA A 48 -9.45 -6.50 -5.31
CA ALA A 48 -9.71 -5.07 -5.32
C ALA A 48 -11.14 -4.70 -4.85
N GLU A 49 -12.11 -5.62 -4.95
CA GLU A 49 -13.48 -5.43 -4.47
C GLU A 49 -13.65 -5.80 -3.00
N GLU A 50 -13.03 -6.89 -2.53
CA GLU A 50 -13.03 -7.28 -1.11
C GLU A 50 -12.36 -6.23 -0.21
N THR A 51 -11.38 -5.49 -0.73
CA THR A 51 -10.71 -4.40 0.01
C THR A 51 -11.56 -3.12 0.15
N LYS A 52 -12.68 -2.98 -0.58
CA LYS A 52 -13.58 -1.82 -0.43
C LYS A 52 -14.33 -1.79 0.90
N ASN A 53 -14.35 -2.89 1.66
CA ASN A 53 -15.10 -3.01 2.91
C ASN A 53 -14.19 -3.20 4.14
N VAL A 54 -13.06 -2.49 4.20
CA VAL A 54 -12.19 -2.47 5.38
C VAL A 54 -12.04 -1.03 5.89
N HIS A 55 -13.02 -0.61 6.70
CA HIS A 55 -13.08 0.63 7.51
C HIS A 55 -13.25 1.99 6.79
N ALA A 56 -13.98 2.88 7.46
CA ALA A 56 -14.30 4.25 7.04
C ALA A 56 -13.04 5.04 6.58
N PRO A 57 -13.16 5.92 5.56
CA PRO A 57 -12.03 6.70 5.07
C PRO A 57 -11.45 7.55 6.20
N LYS A 58 -10.27 7.16 6.69
CA LYS A 58 -9.48 7.99 7.61
C LYS A 58 -9.09 9.25 6.84
N SER A 59 -9.29 10.43 7.45
CA SER A 59 -8.95 11.69 6.80
C SER A 59 -7.45 11.76 6.49
N ASP A 60 -7.11 12.28 5.31
CA ASP A 60 -5.72 12.44 4.87
C ASP A 60 -4.95 13.42 5.79
N VAL A 61 -5.68 14.32 6.45
CA VAL A 61 -5.18 15.34 7.38
C VAL A 61 -6.04 15.34 8.64
N VAL A 62 -5.41 15.58 9.80
CA VAL A 62 -6.07 15.79 11.08
C VAL A 62 -5.62 17.12 11.69
N LYS A 63 -6.53 17.82 12.37
CA LYS A 63 -6.20 19.01 13.16
C LYS A 63 -5.92 18.62 14.62
N ILE A 64 -4.75 18.96 15.11
CA ILE A 64 -4.38 18.81 16.54
C ILE A 64 -3.97 20.19 17.04
N LYS A 65 -4.69 20.72 18.05
CA LYS A 65 -4.43 22.05 18.64
C LYS A 65 -4.31 23.16 17.58
N GLY A 66 -5.19 23.14 16.57
CA GLY A 66 -5.24 24.13 15.50
C GLY A 66 -4.20 23.97 14.37
N LYS A 67 -3.27 23.01 14.49
CA LYS A 67 -2.28 22.69 13.45
C LYS A 67 -2.71 21.47 12.64
N ASP A 68 -2.45 21.50 11.34
CA ASP A 68 -2.71 20.39 10.44
C ASP A 68 -1.56 19.38 10.50
N PHE A 69 -1.89 18.09 10.55
CA PHE A 69 -0.96 16.96 10.48
C PHE A 69 -1.45 15.98 9.44
N VAL A 70 -0.54 15.52 8.58
CA VAL A 70 -0.87 14.46 7.63
C VAL A 70 -0.97 13.13 8.37
N THR A 71 -1.88 12.25 7.98
CA THR A 71 -1.93 10.89 8.55
C THR A 71 -1.06 9.95 7.73
N TYR A 72 -0.50 8.91 8.35
CA TYR A 72 0.20 7.86 7.61
C TYR A 72 -0.71 7.23 6.53
N ALA A 73 -2.01 7.06 6.80
CA ALA A 73 -2.98 6.58 5.82
C ALA A 73 -3.09 7.54 4.61
N GLY A 74 -3.14 8.85 4.85
CA GLY A 74 -3.15 9.86 3.79
C GLY A 74 -1.86 9.88 2.97
N LEU A 75 -0.70 9.72 3.63
CA LEU A 75 0.59 9.60 2.95
C LEU A 75 0.63 8.36 2.06
N LEU A 76 0.24 7.21 2.59
CA LEU A 76 0.25 5.95 1.85
C LEU A 76 -0.66 6.02 0.62
N LYS A 77 -1.88 6.55 0.78
CA LYS A 77 -2.82 6.76 -0.33
C LYS A 77 -2.22 7.66 -1.42
N LYS A 78 -1.61 8.79 -1.05
CA LYS A 78 -0.96 9.71 -2.00
C LYS A 78 0.26 9.05 -2.67
N ALA A 79 1.03 8.26 -1.93
CA ALA A 79 2.17 7.53 -2.47
C ALA A 79 1.75 6.51 -3.53
N HIS A 80 0.70 5.73 -3.26
CA HIS A 80 0.14 4.80 -4.26
C HIS A 80 -0.35 5.55 -5.51
N ALA A 81 -1.05 6.67 -5.34
CA ALA A 81 -1.47 7.50 -6.47
C ALA A 81 -0.29 8.09 -7.27
N ALA A 82 0.85 8.32 -6.61
CA ALA A 82 2.10 8.76 -7.22
C ALA A 82 2.97 7.61 -7.78
N GLY A 83 2.49 6.37 -7.77
CA GLY A 83 3.16 5.22 -8.37
C GLY A 83 4.14 4.48 -7.46
N LEU A 84 3.97 4.55 -6.14
CA LEU A 84 4.78 3.79 -5.17
C LEU A 84 4.91 2.32 -5.60
N LEU A 85 6.15 1.87 -5.76
CA LEU A 85 6.50 0.51 -6.19
C LEU A 85 6.73 -0.42 -4.98
N SER A 86 7.49 0.05 -4.00
CA SER A 86 7.75 -0.71 -2.77
C SER A 86 8.11 0.20 -1.59
N ILE A 87 7.90 -0.33 -0.38
CA ILE A 87 8.38 0.22 0.89
C ILE A 87 9.05 -0.92 1.64
N GLU A 88 10.34 -0.79 1.92
CA GLU A 88 11.16 -1.85 2.51
C GLU A 88 11.92 -1.31 3.73
N ILE A 89 12.15 -2.16 4.73
CA ILE A 89 13.06 -1.84 5.83
C ILE A 89 14.47 -2.15 5.36
N GLU A 90 15.30 -1.13 5.20
CA GLU A 90 16.70 -1.29 4.79
C GLU A 90 17.59 -1.66 5.98
N TRP A 91 17.26 -1.11 7.15
CA TRP A 91 18.01 -1.33 8.37
C TRP A 91 17.13 -1.16 9.59
N GLN A 92 17.36 -1.96 10.62
CA GLN A 92 16.76 -1.75 11.93
C GLN A 92 17.69 -2.17 13.06
N GLN A 93 17.55 -1.49 14.19
CA GLN A 93 18.14 -1.85 15.47
C GLN A 93 17.06 -1.81 16.54
N VAL A 94 17.02 -2.85 17.37
CA VAL A 94 16.02 -3.03 18.43
C VAL A 94 16.73 -3.41 19.72
N ASP A 95 16.45 -2.68 20.79
CA ASP A 95 16.86 -2.99 22.16
C ASP A 95 15.57 -3.18 22.98
N PHE A 96 15.20 -4.45 23.22
CA PHE A 96 13.97 -4.79 23.93
C PHE A 96 14.04 -4.49 25.43
N GLU A 97 15.23 -4.52 26.03
CA GLU A 97 15.42 -4.20 27.44
C GLU A 97 15.18 -2.71 27.68
N LYS A 98 15.72 -1.86 26.81
CA LYS A 98 15.53 -0.41 26.87
C LYS A 98 14.24 0.06 26.21
N LYS A 99 13.48 -0.83 25.57
CA LYS A 99 12.30 -0.51 24.74
C LYS A 99 12.60 0.58 23.70
N CYS A 100 13.75 0.43 23.03
CA CYS A 100 14.23 1.38 22.02
C CYS A 100 14.32 0.70 20.64
N ALA A 101 13.90 1.41 19.60
CA ALA A 101 14.05 0.97 18.22
C ALA A 101 14.45 2.14 17.31
N ALA A 102 15.26 1.83 16.30
CA ALA A 102 15.60 2.73 15.20
C ALA A 102 15.49 1.96 13.88
N CYS A 103 15.04 2.63 12.82
CA CYS A 103 14.76 2.00 11.54
C CYS A 103 14.98 2.97 10.39
N ILE A 104 15.58 2.48 9.30
CA ILE A 104 15.63 3.15 8.00
C ILE A 104 14.68 2.39 7.07
N VAL A 105 13.76 3.12 6.48
CA VAL A 105 12.82 2.60 5.48
C VAL A 105 13.10 3.27 4.14
N ARG A 106 13.08 2.48 3.07
CA ARG A 106 13.22 2.93 1.70
C ARG A 106 11.90 2.82 0.94
N ALA A 107 11.46 3.93 0.35
CA ALA A 107 10.36 3.96 -0.60
C ALA A 107 10.91 4.08 -2.03
N LYS A 108 10.46 3.19 -2.93
CA LYS A 108 10.86 3.17 -4.34
C LYS A 108 9.69 3.61 -5.23
N PHE A 109 10.00 4.45 -6.21
CA PHE A 109 9.05 5.00 -7.19
C PHE A 109 9.59 4.74 -8.63
N PRO A 110 8.78 4.98 -9.67
CA PRO A 110 9.21 4.83 -11.06
C PRO A 110 10.42 5.71 -11.38
N GLU A 111 11.11 5.39 -12.48
CA GLU A 111 12.30 6.14 -12.93
C GLU A 111 13.48 6.10 -11.96
N GLY A 112 13.52 5.12 -11.05
CA GLY A 112 14.63 4.94 -10.11
C GLY A 112 14.63 5.94 -8.95
N LYS A 113 13.52 6.65 -8.71
CA LYS A 113 13.38 7.57 -7.57
C LYS A 113 13.29 6.77 -6.27
N ILE A 114 14.17 7.10 -5.33
CA ILE A 114 14.31 6.41 -4.04
C ILE A 114 14.33 7.45 -2.94
N PHE A 115 13.57 7.20 -1.87
CA PHE A 115 13.50 8.08 -0.71
C PHE A 115 13.64 7.26 0.57
N ASP A 116 14.60 7.63 1.41
CA ASP A 116 14.88 6.95 2.67
C ASP A 116 14.34 7.79 3.84
N GLY A 117 13.70 7.14 4.80
CA GLY A 117 13.18 7.75 6.00
C GLY A 117 13.74 7.08 7.25
N PHE A 118 14.42 7.87 8.09
CA PHE A 118 14.88 7.41 9.40
C PHE A 118 13.85 7.70 10.47
N GLY A 119 13.56 6.73 11.34
CA GLY A 119 12.63 6.86 12.45
C GLY A 119 13.14 6.10 13.66
N SER A 120 12.90 6.66 14.85
CA SER A 120 13.24 6.03 16.11
C SER A 120 12.08 6.14 17.10
N SER A 121 12.14 5.28 18.11
CA SER A 121 11.19 5.16 19.19
C SER A 121 11.95 4.79 20.45
N THR A 122 11.81 5.59 21.50
CA THR A 122 12.44 5.39 22.81
C THR A 122 11.43 5.74 23.90
N PRO A 123 11.59 5.26 25.15
CA PRO A 123 10.67 5.61 26.24
C PRO A 123 10.45 7.12 26.43
N ASP A 124 11.44 7.94 26.06
CA ASP A 124 11.39 9.40 26.19
C ASP A 124 10.62 10.10 25.05
N ASN A 125 10.54 9.47 23.88
CA ASN A 125 9.89 10.07 22.69
C ASN A 125 8.63 9.31 22.24
N SER A 126 8.31 8.19 22.91
CA SER A 126 7.13 7.38 22.72
C SER A 126 6.05 7.83 23.70
N GLY A 127 4.89 8.24 23.19
CA GLY A 127 3.72 8.50 24.03
C GLY A 127 3.33 7.29 24.88
N GLY A 128 2.59 7.49 25.97
CA GLY A 128 2.24 6.42 26.92
C GLY A 128 1.74 5.12 26.27
N ILE A 129 0.78 5.22 25.34
CA ILE A 129 0.19 4.07 24.63
C ILE A 129 1.20 3.37 23.69
N ALA A 130 2.22 4.08 23.21
CA ALA A 130 3.19 3.56 22.25
C ALA A 130 4.44 2.95 22.91
N LYS A 131 4.54 2.96 24.25
CA LYS A 131 5.69 2.41 24.98
C LYS A 131 5.87 0.91 24.77
N ASP A 132 4.78 0.16 24.59
CA ASP A 132 4.84 -1.28 24.33
C ASP A 132 4.88 -1.63 22.84
N HIS A 133 4.66 -0.65 21.96
CA HIS A 133 4.68 -0.77 20.50
C HIS A 133 5.81 0.05 19.87
N PHE A 134 6.98 0.03 20.53
CA PHE A 134 8.06 0.93 20.18
C PHE A 134 8.69 0.60 18.82
N VAL A 135 8.74 -0.68 18.43
CA VAL A 135 9.25 -1.12 17.12
C VAL A 135 8.32 -0.62 16.00
N GLU A 136 7.02 -0.83 16.17
CA GLU A 136 5.98 -0.44 15.21
C GLU A 136 5.92 1.08 15.06
N LEU A 137 6.12 1.83 16.15
CA LEU A 137 6.21 3.28 16.11
C LEU A 137 7.43 3.74 15.32
N ALA A 138 8.61 3.15 15.55
CA ALA A 138 9.82 3.47 14.79
C ALA A 138 9.59 3.22 13.29
N HIS A 139 9.04 2.06 12.93
CA HIS A 139 8.71 1.73 11.54
C HIS A 139 7.73 2.72 10.91
N THR A 140 6.67 3.08 11.63
CA THR A 140 5.65 4.00 11.12
C THR A 140 6.21 5.41 10.91
N ARG A 141 7.09 5.87 11.82
CA ARG A 141 7.82 7.13 11.68
C ARG A 141 8.75 7.13 10.47
N SER A 142 9.54 6.07 10.30
CA SER A 142 10.44 5.88 9.15
C SER A 142 9.66 5.91 7.83
N LYS A 143 8.57 5.14 7.73
CA LYS A 143 7.69 5.12 6.55
C LYS A 143 7.10 6.49 6.27
N SER A 144 6.59 7.18 7.29
CA SER A 144 5.98 8.50 7.13
C SER A 144 6.99 9.53 6.60
N ARG A 145 8.25 9.48 7.03
CA ARG A 145 9.31 10.38 6.56
C ARG A 145 9.69 10.12 5.11
N ALA A 146 9.96 8.84 4.77
CA ALA A 146 10.26 8.45 3.39
C ALA A 146 9.15 8.90 2.42
N LEU A 147 7.88 8.72 2.80
CA LEU A 147 6.75 9.10 1.97
C LEU A 147 6.54 10.62 1.88
N ARG A 148 6.81 11.38 2.95
CA ARG A 148 6.72 12.84 2.90
C ARG A 148 7.76 13.43 1.96
N ASP A 149 8.99 12.95 2.04
CA ASP A 149 10.08 13.42 1.18
C ASP A 149 9.76 13.10 -0.29
N ALA A 150 9.25 11.89 -0.56
CA ALA A 150 8.81 11.48 -1.88
C ALA A 150 7.66 12.34 -2.46
N LEU A 151 6.75 12.79 -1.60
CA LEU A 151 5.55 13.54 -1.98
C LEU A 151 5.70 15.06 -1.85
N ASN A 152 6.88 15.55 -1.46
CA ASN A 152 7.14 16.96 -1.16
C ASN A 152 6.16 17.55 -0.13
N ILE A 153 5.92 16.84 0.98
CA ILE A 153 5.02 17.26 2.07
C ILE A 153 5.85 17.69 3.29
N GLY A 154 5.89 19.00 3.56
CA GLY A 154 6.61 19.55 4.72
C GLY A 154 5.90 19.39 6.07
N THR A 155 4.61 19.05 6.08
CA THR A 155 3.82 18.88 7.30
C THR A 155 4.13 17.56 7.99
N VAL A 156 4.44 17.58 9.28
CA VAL A 156 4.72 16.38 10.09
C VAL A 156 3.53 15.41 10.10
N ALA A 157 3.82 14.11 10.08
CA ALA A 157 2.77 13.10 10.20
C ALA A 157 2.29 12.97 11.65
N LYS A 158 1.01 12.67 11.85
CA LYS A 158 0.43 12.45 13.18
C LYS A 158 1.23 11.42 13.99
N GLU A 159 1.64 10.34 13.34
CA GLU A 159 2.34 9.21 13.93
C GLU A 159 3.79 9.54 14.34
N GLU A 160 4.31 10.70 13.93
CA GLU A 160 5.61 11.21 14.38
C GLU A 160 5.55 12.04 15.66
N LEU A 161 4.35 12.40 16.12
CA LEU A 161 4.23 13.16 17.35
C LEU A 161 4.58 12.25 18.54
N SER A 162 5.51 12.72 19.38
CA SER A 162 5.71 12.18 20.73
C SER A 162 4.44 12.44 21.53
N GLY A 163 3.92 11.43 22.24
CA GLY A 163 2.61 11.54 22.86
C GLY A 163 2.59 12.58 23.97
N ASP A 164 1.82 13.64 23.76
CA ASP A 164 0.61 13.94 24.53
C ASP A 164 -0.19 15.04 23.81
N SER A 165 -1.12 14.62 22.97
CA SER A 165 -2.17 15.50 22.44
C SER A 165 -3.29 15.76 23.46
N ASN A 166 -3.16 15.29 24.71
CA ASN A 166 -4.15 15.44 25.77
C ASN A 166 -3.66 16.22 27.01
N SER A 167 -2.81 17.23 26.80
CA SER A 167 -2.70 18.32 27.79
C SER A 167 -3.89 19.26 27.61
N THR A 168 -5.03 18.87 28.18
CA THR A 168 -6.07 19.81 28.62
C THR A 168 -5.40 20.75 29.61
N LYS A 169 -5.24 22.01 29.24
CA LYS A 169 -5.13 23.07 30.24
C LYS A 169 -6.52 23.34 30.78
#